data_AF-A0A838V3S1-F1
#
_entry.id   AF-A0A838V3S1-F1
#
_cell.length_a   1.000
_cell.length_b   1.000
_cell.length_c   1.000
_cell.angle_alpha   90.00
_cell.angle_beta   90.00
_cell.angle_gamma   90.00
#
_symmetry.space_group_name_H-M   'P 1'
#
loop_
_entity.id
_entity.type
_entity.pdbx_description
1 polymer ?
#
loop_
_entity_poly.entity_id
_entity_poly.type
_entity_poly.pdbx_seq_one_letter_code
_entity_poly.pdbx_strand_id
1 'polypeptide(L)' 'MSDLIWLSEAQMRRIEPNFPPSHGMPRVDDRRVIPGIIFVVRNGLRRRDAPREYRPHVTIYNRSIR' A
#
# COMPACT_ATOMS: atom_id res chain seq x y z
N MET A 1 18.89 -3.64 -4.53
CA MET A 1 18.37 -2.97 -3.31
C MET A 1 17.09 -2.30 -3.74
N SER A 2 15.94 -2.85 -3.35
CA SER A 2 14.64 -2.27 -3.66
C SER A 2 14.54 -0.94 -2.92
N ASP A 3 14.39 0.18 -3.64
CA ASP A 3 14.12 1.48 -3.04
C ASP A 3 12.73 1.46 -2.42
N LEU A 4 12.66 0.93 -1.19
CA LEU A 4 11.44 0.84 -0.42
C LEU A 4 11.01 2.26 -0.02
N ILE A 5 9.99 2.75 -0.70
CA ILE A 5 9.24 3.93 -0.29
C ILE A 5 8.48 3.56 0.97
N TRP A 6 8.79 4.17 2.10
CA TRP A 6 7.97 4.10 3.31
C TRP A 6 7.34 5.46 3.55
N LEU A 7 6.05 5.47 3.89
CA LEU A 7 5.38 6.70 4.28
C LEU A 7 5.63 6.98 5.75
N SER A 8 5.94 8.24 6.07
CA SER A 8 5.97 8.67 7.47
C SER A 8 4.56 8.65 8.07
N GLU A 9 4.46 8.59 9.40
CA GLU A 9 3.15 8.63 10.06
C GLU A 9 2.36 9.90 9.74
N ALA A 10 3.07 11.04 9.57
CA ALA A 10 2.45 12.30 9.16
C ALA A 10 1.88 12.25 7.74
N GLN A 11 2.57 11.59 6.81
CA GLN A 11 2.06 11.35 5.47
C GLN A 11 0.88 10.38 5.48
N MET A 12 0.96 9.30 6.26
CA MET A 12 -0.15 8.36 6.43
C MET A 12 -1.42 9.05 6.95
N ARG A 13 -1.31 9.89 7.99
CA ARG A 13 -2.45 10.64 8.55
C ARG A 13 -3.11 11.58 7.55
N ARG A 14 -2.36 12.11 6.58
CA ARG A 14 -2.93 12.96 5.51
C ARG A 14 -3.76 12.16 4.52
N ILE A 15 -3.43 10.89 4.30
CA ILE A 15 -4.09 10.04 3.30
C ILE A 15 -5.23 9.23 3.95
N GLU A 16 -5.15 8.97 5.26
CA GLU A 16 -6.14 8.20 6.04
C GLU A 16 -7.61 8.61 5.83
N PRO A 17 -7.97 9.91 5.73
CA PRO A 17 -9.35 10.33 5.48
C PRO A 17 -9.91 9.89 4.12
N ASN A 18 -9.04 9.56 3.16
CA ASN A 18 -9.43 9.13 1.81
C ASN A 18 -9.58 7.61 1.70
N PHE A 19 -9.32 6.85 2.78
CA PHE A 19 -9.45 5.41 2.71
C PHE A 19 -10.93 5.01 2.74
N PRO A 20 -11.32 4.03 1.90
CA PRO A 20 -12.64 3.43 2.03
C PRO A 20 -12.78 2.78 3.41
N PRO A 21 -14.02 2.59 3.90
CA PRO A 21 -14.27 1.92 5.16
C PRO A 21 -13.48 0.60 5.25
N SER A 22 -12.76 0.41 6.35
CA SER A 22 -12.01 -0.83 6.60
C SER A 22 -13.02 -1.97 6.78
N HIS A 23 -13.08 -2.92 5.84
CA HIS A 23 -14.05 -4.03 5.83
C HIS A 23 -13.71 -5.13 6.87
N GLY A 24 -13.42 -4.74 8.12
CA GLY A 24 -12.98 -5.65 9.18
C GLY A 24 -11.48 -5.99 9.13
N MET A 25 -10.71 -5.44 8.18
CA MET A 25 -9.25 -5.54 8.18
C MET A 25 -8.61 -4.42 8.99
N PRO A 26 -7.70 -4.73 9.93
CA PRO A 26 -7.03 -3.72 10.74
C PRO A 26 -6.10 -2.85 9.89
N ARG A 27 -6.15 -1.52 10.12
CA ARG A 27 -5.33 -0.49 9.44
C ARG A 27 -3.81 -0.64 9.62
N VAL A 28 -3.38 -1.61 10.43
CA VAL A 28 -1.97 -2.02 10.57
C VAL A 28 -1.40 -2.44 9.22
N ASP A 29 -2.20 -3.12 8.39
CA ASP A 29 -1.77 -3.56 7.06
C ASP A 29 -1.67 -2.38 6.06
N ASP A 30 -2.45 -1.31 6.23
CA ASP A 30 -2.45 -0.15 5.32
C ASP A 30 -1.09 0.58 5.30
N ARG A 31 -0.38 0.60 6.44
CA ARG A 31 0.98 1.16 6.56
C ARG A 31 1.99 0.44 5.67
N ARG A 32 1.71 -0.81 5.25
CA ARG A 32 2.57 -1.61 4.36
C ARG A 32 2.02 -1.69 2.95
N VAL A 33 0.70 -1.71 2.80
CA VAL A 33 0.02 -1.80 1.49
C VAL A 33 0.14 -0.51 0.67
N ILE A 34 -0.05 0.64 1.31
CA ILE A 34 -0.07 1.93 0.60
C ILE A 34 1.27 2.31 -0.01
N PRO A 35 2.40 2.16 0.70
CA PRO A 35 3.69 2.44 0.09
C PRO A 35 4.01 1.48 -1.08
N GLY A 36 3.54 0.22 -1.01
CA GLY A 36 3.60 -0.71 -2.13
C GLY A 36 2.78 -0.27 -3.36
N ILE A 37 1.60 0.31 -3.15
CA ILE A 37 0.78 0.86 -4.25
C ILE A 37 1.49 2.07 -4.89
N ILE A 38 2.02 2.97 -4.08
CA ILE A 38 2.77 4.15 -4.56
C ILE A 38 3.99 3.72 -5.36
N PHE A 39 4.72 2.70 -4.89
CA PHE A 39 5.87 2.14 -5.60
C PHE A 39 5.47 1.64 -7.00
N VAL A 40 4.39 0.87 -7.10
CA VAL A 40 3.90 0.35 -8.39
C VAL A 40 3.47 1.48 -9.32
N VAL A 41 2.76 2.50 -8.81
CA VAL A 41 2.36 3.67 -9.61
C VAL A 41 3.59 4.44 -10.11
N ARG A 42 4.62 4.60 -9.28
CA ARG A 42 5.85 5.31 -9.63
C ARG A 42 6.74 4.56 -10.62
N ASN A 43 6.75 3.22 -10.56
CA ASN A 43 7.51 2.35 -11.47
C ASN A 43 6.72 1.92 -12.72
N GLY A 44 5.75 2.72 -13.16
CA GLY A 44 5.05 2.51 -14.43
C GLY A 44 4.02 1.38 -14.40
N LEU A 45 3.37 1.18 -13.24
CA LEU A 45 2.34 0.17 -13.00
C LEU A 45 2.82 -1.28 -13.16
N ARG A 46 4.14 -1.48 -13.18
CA ARG A 46 4.77 -2.80 -13.26
C ARG A 46 4.66 -3.51 -11.92
N ARG A 47 3.62 -4.33 -11.82
CA ARG A 47 3.26 -5.04 -10.59
C ARG A 47 4.40 -5.95 -10.14
N ARG A 48 5.04 -6.67 -11.06
CA ARG A 48 6.13 -7.61 -10.79
C ARG A 48 7.28 -7.00 -9.97
N ASP A 49 7.46 -5.68 -10.05
CA ASP A 49 8.56 -4.99 -9.40
C ASP A 49 8.23 -4.64 -7.94
N ALA A 50 6.99 -4.81 -7.49
CA ALA A 50 6.60 -4.54 -6.11
C ALA A 50 7.40 -5.43 -5.13
N PRO A 51 8.13 -4.83 -4.18
CA PRO A 51 8.93 -5.58 -3.23
C PRO A 51 8.07 -6.50 -2.35
N ARG A 52 8.56 -7.74 -2.14
CA ARG A 52 7.92 -8.72 -1.24
C ARG A 52 7.76 -8.20 0.19
N GLU A 53 8.57 -7.22 0.59
CA GLU A 53 8.58 -6.60 1.92
C GLU A 53 7.27 -5.86 2.24
N TYR A 54 6.48 -5.44 1.25
CA TYR A 54 5.21 -4.74 1.49
C TYR A 54 4.04 -5.65 1.88
N ARG A 55 4.09 -6.94 1.52
CA ARG A 55 3.15 -8.08 1.74
C ARG A 55 2.99 -8.87 0.43
N PRO A 56 2.43 -10.10 0.48
CA PRO A 56 2.00 -10.81 -0.72
C PRO A 56 1.10 -9.92 -1.59
N HIS A 57 1.42 -9.87 -2.88
CA HIS A 57 0.74 -9.08 -3.90
C HIS A 57 -0.80 -9.07 -3.81
N VAL A 58 -1.37 -10.18 -3.36
CA VAL A 58 -2.81 -10.43 -3.26
C VAL A 58 -3.49 -9.49 -2.26
N THR A 59 -2.83 -9.13 -1.16
CA THR A 59 -3.41 -8.25 -0.13
C THR A 59 -3.45 -6.77 -0.56
N ILE A 60 -2.50 -6.36 -1.41
CA ILE A 60 -2.43 -4.99 -1.92
C ILE A 60 -3.62 -4.65 -2.83
N TYR A 61 -4.12 -5.64 -3.57
CA TYR A 61 -5.17 -5.44 -4.58
C TYR A 61 -6.59 -5.72 -4.08
N ASN A 62 -6.78 -6.61 -3.11
CA ASN A 62 -8.12 -6.93 -2.58
C ASN A 62 -8.72 -5.85 -1.68
N ARG A 63 -8.02 -4.73 -1.44
CA ARG A 63 -8.49 -3.65 -0.55
C ARG A 63 -9.63 -2.80 -1.12
N SER A 64 -9.82 -2.80 -2.43
CA SER A 64 -10.79 -1.92 -3.13
C SER A 64 -11.80 -2.70 -3.99
N ILE A 65 -11.72 -4.03 -3.99
CA ILE A 65 -12.60 -4.88 -4.81
C ILE A 65 -13.83 -5.19 -3.96
N ARG A 66 -14.99 -4.79 -4.48
CA ARG A 66 -16.33 -5.04 -3.95
C ARG A 66 -16.74 -6.51 -4.15
#